data_AF-A0A644WIM0-F1
#
_entry.id   AF-A0A644WIM0-F1
#
_cell.length_a   1.000
_cell.length_b   1.000
_cell.length_c   1.000
_cell.angle_alpha   90.00
_cell.angle_beta   90.00
_cell.angle_gamma   90.00
#
_symmetry.space_group_name_H-M   'P 1'
#
loop_
_entity.id
_entity.type
_entity.pdbx_description
1 polymer ?
#
loop_
_entity_poly.entity_id
_entity_poly.type
_entity_poly.pdbx_seq_one_letter_code
_entity_poly.pdbx_strand_id
1 'polypeptide(L)'
;MSVERKGEQIIIHTEKGVQSISPMKTVMNSFDAGAFKAWQDECARKLTANARSASELTGYLMARYDLEPLDLRDDTIQMFLHSFVPRHFGERLRHNPPQFSFDMTDEKLEDWQRETDSQREEIRSILPEQFGIKVHGFHILHTDKNEPLIEADRRQWWERWGNEHCKDAKNCTEPEGYFCFEETVCEGNGSGFGGTALAREAALFLGVTEEDIKNRTNRFLGYASALVEKGQLPPLTDFMNK
;
A
#
# COMPACT_ATOMS: atom_id res chain seq x y z
N MET A 1 -3.65 -27.15 -14.28
CA MET A 1 -3.83 -26.47 -12.97
C MET A 1 -4.38 -27.52 -12.00
N SER A 2 -4.08 -27.42 -10.71
CA SER A 2 -4.72 -28.27 -9.70
C SER A 2 -4.90 -27.52 -8.39
N VAL A 3 -5.99 -27.80 -7.69
CA VAL A 3 -6.29 -27.22 -6.38
C VAL A 3 -6.15 -28.29 -5.29
N GLU A 4 -5.48 -27.95 -4.21
CA GLU A 4 -5.35 -28.77 -3.01
C GLU A 4 -5.89 -27.99 -1.80
N ARG A 5 -6.69 -28.64 -0.95
CA ARG A 5 -7.22 -28.06 0.29
C ARG A 5 -6.56 -28.71 1.50
N LYS A 6 -5.81 -27.93 2.28
CA LYS A 6 -5.09 -28.37 3.49
C LYS A 6 -5.62 -27.60 4.71
N GLY A 7 -6.60 -28.17 5.40
CA GLY A 7 -7.28 -27.47 6.49
C GLY A 7 -8.03 -26.25 5.95
N GLU A 8 -7.75 -25.06 6.49
CA GLU A 8 -8.33 -23.79 6.01
C GLU A 8 -7.56 -23.17 4.83
N GLN A 9 -6.44 -23.76 4.43
CA GLN A 9 -5.59 -23.28 3.34
C GLN A 9 -6.02 -23.89 1.99
N ILE A 10 -6.05 -23.04 0.96
CA ILE A 10 -6.22 -23.44 -0.43
C ILE A 10 -4.86 -23.26 -1.13
N ILE A 11 -4.38 -24.30 -1.80
CA ILE A 11 -3.13 -24.30 -2.55
C ILE A 11 -3.48 -24.51 -4.03
N ILE A 12 -3.07 -23.57 -4.89
CA ILE A 12 -3.30 -23.60 -6.33
C ILE A 12 -1.96 -23.82 -7.01
N HIS A 13 -1.85 -24.91 -7.78
CA HIS A 13 -0.69 -25.24 -8.59
C HIS A 13 -0.92 -24.79 -10.03
N THR A 14 -0.10 -23.86 -10.50
CA THR A 14 -0.10 -23.39 -11.89
C THR A 14 1.26 -23.69 -12.54
N GLU A 15 1.34 -23.54 -13.87
CA GLU A 15 2.63 -23.63 -14.57
C GLU A 15 3.62 -22.53 -14.13
N LYS A 16 3.09 -21.41 -13.61
CA LYS A 16 3.87 -20.25 -13.14
C LYS A 16 4.34 -20.41 -11.68
N GLY A 17 3.85 -21.39 -10.93
CA GLY A 17 4.25 -21.65 -9.55
C GLY A 17 3.13 -22.15 -8.65
N VAL A 18 3.37 -22.06 -7.34
CA VAL A 18 2.41 -22.45 -6.30
C VAL A 18 1.90 -21.21 -5.58
N GLN A 19 0.59 -21.01 -5.60
CA GLN A 19 -0.07 -19.95 -4.83
C GLN A 19 -0.78 -20.56 -3.64
N SER A 20 -0.45 -20.07 -2.45
CA SER A 20 -1.10 -20.47 -1.20
C SER A 20 -2.00 -19.34 -0.72
N ILE A 21 -3.27 -19.65 -0.48
CA ILE A 21 -4.26 -18.74 0.09
C ILE A 21 -4.66 -19.30 1.44
N SER A 22 -4.34 -18.55 2.49
CA SER A 22 -4.77 -18.86 3.85
C SER A 22 -5.72 -17.78 4.32
N PRO A 23 -6.74 -18.10 5.14
CA PRO A 23 -7.51 -17.06 5.80
C PRO A 23 -6.52 -16.22 6.61
N MET A 24 -6.68 -14.89 6.54
CA MET A 24 -6.00 -14.04 7.49
C MET A 24 -6.50 -14.45 8.87
N LYS A 25 -5.62 -15.00 9.71
CA LYS A 25 -5.92 -15.13 11.14
C LYS A 25 -6.20 -13.73 11.62
N THR A 26 -7.45 -13.47 11.97
CA THR A 26 -7.86 -12.19 12.51
C THR A 26 -7.14 -12.02 13.84
N VAL A 27 -5.99 -11.35 13.85
CA VAL A 27 -5.37 -10.85 15.08
C VAL A 27 -6.17 -9.61 15.49
N MET A 28 -7.47 -9.79 15.69
CA MET A 28 -8.32 -8.77 16.29
C MET A 28 -8.10 -8.88 17.79
N ASN A 29 -7.08 -8.17 18.28
CA ASN A 29 -7.30 -7.42 19.51
C ASN A 29 -8.40 -6.40 19.16
N SER A 30 -9.67 -6.79 19.35
CA SER A 30 -10.88 -5.97 19.25
C SER A 30 -10.73 -4.69 18.40
N PHE A 31 -10.81 -4.81 17.08
CA PHE A 31 -11.00 -3.62 16.24
C PHE A 31 -12.38 -3.05 16.56
N ASP A 32 -12.40 -2.04 17.44
CA ASP A 32 -13.62 -1.32 17.78
C ASP A 32 -13.92 -0.31 16.66
N ALA A 33 -14.88 -0.68 15.80
CA ALA A 33 -15.32 0.18 14.71
C ALA A 33 -15.89 1.53 15.21
N GLY A 34 -16.44 1.57 16.43
CA GLY A 34 -16.87 2.79 17.10
C GLY A 34 -15.69 3.67 17.49
N ALA A 35 -14.66 3.10 18.08
CA ALA A 35 -13.41 3.81 18.40
C ALA A 35 -12.73 4.36 17.14
N PHE A 36 -12.69 3.58 16.07
CA PHE A 36 -12.12 4.02 14.79
C PHE A 36 -12.90 5.19 14.20
N LYS A 37 -14.23 5.11 14.19
CA LYS A 37 -15.08 6.21 13.73
C LYS A 37 -14.91 7.48 14.58
N ALA A 38 -14.87 7.34 15.90
CA ALA A 38 -14.64 8.46 16.82
C ALA A 38 -13.27 9.12 16.59
N TRP A 39 -12.25 8.32 16.32
CA TRP A 39 -10.92 8.82 15.94
C TRP A 39 -10.95 9.57 14.61
N GLN A 40 -11.60 9.04 13.58
CA GLN A 40 -11.76 9.72 12.28
C GLN A 40 -12.49 11.06 12.44
N ASP A 41 -13.54 11.12 13.26
CA ASP A 41 -14.31 12.33 13.53
C ASP A 41 -13.48 13.39 14.27
N GLU A 42 -12.71 12.98 15.28
CA GLU A 42 -11.81 13.90 15.99
C GLU A 42 -10.70 14.43 15.08
N CYS A 43 -10.12 13.58 14.22
CA CYS A 43 -9.13 14.01 13.25
C CYS A 43 -9.74 15.02 12.27
N ALA A 44 -10.90 14.72 11.68
CA ALA A 44 -11.56 15.61 10.73
C ALA A 44 -11.93 16.97 11.34
N ARG A 45 -12.29 17.02 12.62
CA ARG A 45 -12.58 18.27 13.34
C ARG A 45 -11.33 19.15 13.52
N LYS A 46 -10.16 18.54 13.65
CA LYS A 46 -8.87 19.22 13.88
C LYS A 46 -8.16 19.61 12.59
N LEU A 47 -8.48 18.95 11.49
CA LEU A 47 -7.84 19.20 10.20
C LEU A 47 -8.44 20.42 9.49
N THR A 48 -7.58 21.11 8.74
CA THR A 48 -7.96 22.16 7.80
C THR A 48 -7.44 21.77 6.42
N ALA A 49 -8.22 22.06 5.38
CA ALA A 49 -7.80 21.78 4.02
C ALA A 49 -6.53 22.55 3.65
N ASN A 50 -5.57 21.85 3.07
CA ASN A 50 -4.25 22.38 2.71
C ASN A 50 -3.65 21.65 1.49
N ALA A 51 -4.52 21.11 0.64
CA ALA A 51 -4.13 20.31 -0.52
C ALA A 51 -3.13 21.06 -1.43
N ARG A 52 -2.10 20.34 -1.84
CA ARG A 52 -1.16 20.74 -2.88
C ARG A 52 -1.32 19.91 -4.14
N SER A 53 -0.75 20.41 -5.24
CA SER A 53 -0.74 19.70 -6.51
C SER A 53 0.18 18.49 -6.44
N ALA A 54 -0.29 17.34 -6.91
CA ALA A 54 0.56 16.14 -7.04
C ALA A 54 1.68 16.33 -8.06
N SER A 55 1.50 17.20 -9.07
CA SER A 55 2.53 17.50 -10.06
C SER A 55 3.80 18.12 -9.47
N GLU A 56 3.72 18.69 -8.26
CA GLU A 56 4.86 19.28 -7.55
C GLU A 56 5.59 18.27 -6.66
N LEU A 57 4.97 17.11 -6.38
CA LEU A 57 5.47 16.14 -5.41
C LEU A 57 6.82 15.56 -5.82
N THR A 58 6.99 15.16 -7.08
CA THR A 58 8.26 14.63 -7.58
C THR A 58 9.41 15.60 -7.35
N GLY A 59 9.22 16.88 -7.70
CA GLY A 59 10.23 17.92 -7.47
C GLY A 59 10.53 18.13 -5.98
N TYR A 60 9.49 18.13 -5.14
CA TYR A 60 9.64 18.23 -3.68
C TYR A 60 10.46 17.08 -3.09
N LEU A 61 10.17 15.83 -3.49
CA LEU A 61 10.82 14.64 -2.96
C LEU A 61 12.28 14.57 -3.42
N MET A 62 12.55 14.74 -4.72
CA MET A 62 13.92 14.70 -5.26
C MET A 62 14.81 15.83 -4.73
N ALA A 63 14.24 16.98 -4.34
CA ALA A 63 15.01 18.04 -3.68
C ALA A 63 15.44 17.68 -2.25
N ARG A 64 14.66 16.83 -1.56
CA ARG A 64 14.85 16.50 -0.14
C ARG A 64 15.54 15.18 0.12
N TYR A 65 15.46 14.25 -0.82
CA TYR A 65 15.92 12.88 -0.67
C TYR A 65 16.74 12.46 -1.89
N ASP A 66 17.57 11.44 -1.75
CA ASP A 66 18.34 10.88 -2.87
C ASP A 66 17.53 9.74 -3.47
N LEU A 67 16.83 10.02 -4.56
CA LEU A 67 15.88 9.11 -5.17
C LEU A 67 16.29 8.82 -6.62
N GLU A 68 16.25 7.55 -6.99
CA GLU A 68 16.48 7.11 -8.37
C GLU A 68 15.12 6.77 -9.02
N PRO A 69 14.70 7.50 -10.09
CA PRO A 69 13.45 7.20 -10.78
C PRO A 69 13.47 5.80 -11.38
N LEU A 70 12.35 5.08 -11.25
CA LEU A 70 12.15 3.77 -11.85
C LEU A 70 11.57 3.89 -13.26
N ASP A 71 11.95 2.95 -14.13
CA ASP A 71 11.30 2.78 -15.43
C ASP A 71 9.85 2.29 -15.23
N LEU A 72 8.92 2.70 -16.08
CA LEU A 72 7.52 2.27 -15.99
C LEU A 72 7.34 0.75 -16.07
N ARG A 73 8.30 0.04 -16.67
CA ARG A 73 8.32 -1.42 -16.78
C ARG A 73 8.99 -2.11 -15.58
N ASP A 74 9.51 -1.34 -14.63
CA ASP A 74 10.07 -1.88 -13.40
C ASP A 74 9.01 -2.70 -12.64
N ASP A 75 9.42 -3.87 -12.13
CA ASP A 75 8.51 -4.80 -11.45
C ASP A 75 7.80 -4.15 -10.25
N THR A 76 8.42 -3.18 -9.59
CA THR A 76 7.84 -2.44 -8.47
C THR A 76 6.69 -1.55 -8.91
N ILE A 77 6.86 -0.81 -10.02
CA ILE A 77 5.79 0.00 -10.61
C ILE A 77 4.68 -0.94 -11.09
N GLN A 78 5.02 -2.04 -11.74
CA GLN A 78 4.04 -3.02 -12.21
C GLN A 78 3.23 -3.60 -11.04
N MET A 79 3.89 -3.97 -9.93
CA MET A 79 3.21 -4.41 -8.71
C MET A 79 2.26 -3.35 -8.14
N PHE A 80 2.68 -2.09 -8.11
CA PHE A 80 1.81 -0.99 -7.71
C PHE A 80 0.57 -0.91 -8.60
N LEU A 81 0.75 -0.93 -9.93
CA LEU A 81 -0.34 -0.87 -10.91
C LEU A 81 -1.30 -2.07 -10.80
N HIS A 82 -0.81 -3.28 -10.54
CA HIS A 82 -1.66 -4.48 -10.30
C HIS A 82 -2.64 -4.29 -9.17
N SER A 83 -2.25 -3.55 -8.13
CA SER A 83 -3.15 -3.25 -7.01
C SER A 83 -4.04 -2.03 -7.30
N PHE A 84 -3.55 -1.07 -8.07
CA PHE A 84 -4.16 0.24 -8.26
C PHE A 84 -5.23 0.23 -9.36
N VAL A 85 -4.90 -0.30 -10.54
CA VAL A 85 -5.77 -0.26 -11.72
C VAL A 85 -7.11 -0.97 -11.49
N PRO A 86 -7.18 -2.20 -10.95
CA PRO A 86 -8.47 -2.86 -10.73
C PRO A 86 -9.41 -2.10 -9.77
N ARG A 87 -8.85 -1.35 -8.82
CA ARG A 87 -9.64 -0.60 -7.83
C ARG A 87 -10.27 0.67 -8.41
N HIS A 88 -9.54 1.37 -9.26
CA HIS A 88 -9.93 2.71 -9.75
C HIS A 88 -10.39 2.74 -11.21
N PHE A 89 -10.00 1.74 -11.99
CA PHE A 89 -10.23 1.64 -13.44
C PHE A 89 -10.65 0.24 -13.87
N GLY A 90 -11.15 -0.57 -12.93
CA GLY A 90 -11.55 -1.96 -13.17
C GLY A 90 -12.63 -2.08 -14.25
N GLU A 91 -13.47 -1.06 -14.44
CA GLU A 91 -14.48 -1.00 -15.49
C GLU A 91 -13.91 -0.93 -16.91
N ARG A 92 -12.62 -0.59 -17.06
CA ARG A 92 -11.91 -0.51 -18.33
C ARG A 92 -11.12 -1.76 -18.66
N LEU A 93 -10.99 -2.68 -17.71
CA LEU A 93 -10.30 -3.95 -17.91
C LEU A 93 -11.23 -4.93 -18.63
N ARG A 94 -10.68 -5.73 -19.54
CA ARG A 94 -11.44 -6.81 -20.19
C ARG A 94 -11.62 -7.97 -19.22
N HIS A 95 -10.61 -8.19 -18.38
CA HIS A 95 -10.62 -9.25 -17.38
C HIS A 95 -10.98 -8.71 -16.01
N ASN A 96 -12.01 -9.31 -15.39
CA ASN A 96 -12.49 -8.93 -14.07
C ASN A 96 -12.78 -10.19 -13.24
N PRO A 97 -11.77 -10.70 -12.51
CA PRO A 97 -11.93 -11.94 -11.74
C PRO A 97 -13.05 -11.79 -10.72
N PRO A 98 -13.86 -12.84 -10.49
CA PRO A 98 -14.91 -12.79 -9.49
C PRO A 98 -14.32 -12.55 -8.11
N GLN A 99 -15.13 -12.00 -7.19
CA GLN A 99 -14.70 -11.84 -5.80
C GLN A 99 -14.37 -13.21 -5.20
N PHE A 100 -13.14 -13.38 -4.72
CA PHE A 100 -12.67 -14.62 -4.10
C PHE A 100 -13.54 -15.01 -2.89
N SER A 101 -13.77 -16.32 -2.73
CA SER A 101 -14.32 -16.91 -1.51
C SER A 101 -13.68 -18.27 -1.24
N PHE A 102 -13.45 -18.59 0.04
CA PHE A 102 -12.96 -19.90 0.46
C PHE A 102 -13.94 -21.04 0.12
N ASP A 103 -15.22 -20.71 -0.06
CA ASP A 103 -16.29 -21.65 -0.42
C ASP A 103 -16.44 -21.88 -1.94
N MET A 104 -15.59 -21.26 -2.76
CA MET A 104 -15.56 -21.54 -4.20
C MET A 104 -15.25 -23.01 -4.46
N THR A 105 -15.88 -23.63 -5.47
CA THR A 105 -15.49 -24.96 -5.96
C THR A 105 -14.11 -24.90 -6.61
N ASP A 106 -13.46 -26.05 -6.78
CA ASP A 106 -12.13 -26.08 -7.41
C ASP A 106 -12.18 -25.56 -8.86
N GLU A 107 -13.23 -25.89 -9.62
CA GLU A 107 -13.48 -25.32 -10.96
C GLU A 107 -13.58 -23.77 -10.92
N LYS A 108 -14.31 -23.22 -9.94
CA LYS A 108 -14.42 -21.76 -9.76
C LYS A 108 -13.10 -21.12 -9.32
N LEU A 109 -12.28 -21.84 -8.56
CA LEU A 109 -10.94 -21.38 -8.18
C LEU A 109 -9.99 -21.36 -9.39
N GLU A 110 -10.07 -22.37 -10.26
CA GLU A 110 -9.31 -22.40 -11.51
C GLU A 110 -9.72 -21.26 -12.45
N ASP A 111 -11.03 -21.01 -12.60
CA ASP A 111 -11.57 -19.88 -13.35
C ASP A 111 -11.11 -18.54 -12.76
N TRP A 112 -11.23 -18.38 -11.44
CA TRP A 112 -10.78 -17.20 -10.72
C TRP A 112 -9.29 -16.93 -10.92
N GLN A 113 -8.45 -17.97 -10.79
CA GLN A 113 -7.00 -17.85 -10.96
C GLN A 113 -6.64 -17.46 -12.40
N ARG A 114 -7.25 -18.12 -13.38
CA ARG A 114 -7.03 -17.83 -14.81
C ARG A 114 -7.43 -16.39 -15.14
N GLU A 115 -8.55 -15.92 -14.62
CA GLU A 115 -9.03 -14.56 -14.86
C GLU A 115 -8.14 -13.52 -14.15
N THR A 116 -7.67 -13.84 -12.94
CA THR A 116 -6.70 -13.01 -12.20
C THR A 116 -5.37 -12.90 -12.95
N ASP A 117 -4.86 -14.01 -13.49
CA ASP A 117 -3.63 -14.01 -14.26
C ASP A 117 -3.79 -13.28 -15.60
N SER A 118 -4.95 -13.41 -16.25
CA SER A 118 -5.26 -12.69 -17.49
C SER A 118 -5.37 -11.18 -17.26
N GLN A 119 -5.99 -10.76 -16.15
CA GLN A 119 -6.03 -9.36 -15.73
C GLN A 119 -4.62 -8.80 -15.45
N ARG A 120 -3.76 -9.58 -14.79
CA ARG A 120 -2.36 -9.17 -14.54
C ARG A 120 -1.57 -9.01 -15.84
N GLU A 121 -1.69 -9.95 -16.78
CA GLU A 121 -1.00 -9.80 -18.07
C GLU A 121 -1.57 -8.63 -18.88
N GLU A 122 -2.88 -8.40 -18.82
CA GLU A 122 -3.52 -7.23 -19.42
C GLU A 122 -2.91 -5.93 -18.87
N ILE A 123 -2.86 -5.76 -17.54
CA ILE A 123 -2.28 -4.57 -16.90
C ILE A 123 -0.81 -4.39 -17.27
N ARG A 124 0.00 -5.46 -17.30
CA ARG A 124 1.41 -5.39 -17.72
C ARG A 124 1.61 -4.97 -19.17
N SER A 125 0.66 -5.34 -20.03
CA SER A 125 0.73 -5.08 -21.46
C SER A 125 0.26 -3.67 -21.85
N ILE A 126 -0.48 -3.00 -20.96
CA ILE A 126 -1.08 -1.69 -21.21
C ILE A 126 -0.19 -0.61 -20.57
N LEU A 127 0.09 0.46 -21.31
CA LEU A 127 0.82 1.60 -20.77
C LEU A 127 -0.10 2.37 -19.80
N PRO A 128 0.37 2.82 -18.62
CA PRO A 128 -0.44 3.58 -17.66
C PRO A 128 -1.19 4.77 -18.29
N GLU A 129 -0.55 5.44 -19.24
CA GLU A 129 -1.10 6.59 -19.95
C GLU A 129 -2.37 6.24 -20.75
N GLN A 130 -2.55 4.98 -21.16
CA GLN A 130 -3.76 4.52 -21.85
C GLN A 130 -4.98 4.47 -20.92
N PHE A 131 -4.76 4.38 -19.60
CA PHE A 131 -5.79 4.59 -18.60
C PHE A 131 -5.98 6.09 -18.25
N GLY A 132 -5.17 6.97 -18.80
CA GLY A 132 -5.08 8.38 -18.39
C GLY A 132 -4.37 8.54 -17.04
N ILE A 133 -3.57 7.56 -16.64
CA ILE A 133 -2.87 7.52 -15.36
C ILE A 133 -1.47 8.09 -15.53
N LYS A 134 -1.01 8.86 -14.54
CA LYS A 134 0.37 9.31 -14.46
C LYS A 134 1.01 8.78 -13.18
N VAL A 135 1.88 7.80 -13.35
CA VAL A 135 2.53 7.07 -12.26
C VAL A 135 4.01 7.43 -12.17
N HIS A 136 4.50 7.48 -10.95
CA HIS A 136 5.90 7.70 -10.62
C HIS A 136 6.38 6.60 -9.68
N GLY A 137 7.62 6.15 -9.85
CA GLY A 137 8.27 5.22 -8.95
C GLY A 137 9.70 5.67 -8.67
N PHE A 138 10.17 5.39 -7.45
CA PHE A 138 11.51 5.71 -7.02
C PHE A 138 12.10 4.56 -6.22
N HIS A 139 13.37 4.26 -6.48
CA HIS A 139 14.24 3.54 -5.57
C HIS A 139 14.86 4.53 -4.56
N ILE A 140 14.87 4.15 -3.30
CA ILE A 140 15.37 4.96 -2.18
C ILE A 140 16.80 4.52 -1.91
N LEU A 141 17.76 5.38 -2.25
CA LEU A 141 19.18 5.05 -2.11
C LEU A 141 19.60 5.05 -0.64
N HIS A 142 20.47 4.12 -0.25
CA HIS A 142 21.09 4.12 1.08
C HIS A 142 22.21 5.19 1.13
N THR A 143 21.83 6.41 1.50
CA THR A 143 22.74 7.56 1.66
C THR A 143 22.51 8.24 3.01
N ASP A 144 23.49 9.01 3.48
CA ASP A 144 23.37 9.79 4.73
C ASP A 144 22.13 10.71 4.74
N LYS A 145 21.72 11.19 3.56
CA LYS A 145 20.55 12.06 3.40
C LYS A 145 19.23 11.29 3.61
N ASN A 146 19.20 10.02 3.24
CA ASN A 146 18.02 9.16 3.37
C ASN A 146 18.02 8.32 4.66
N GLU A 147 19.13 8.25 5.40
CA GLU A 147 19.21 7.50 6.67
C GLU A 147 18.07 7.82 7.65
N PRO A 148 17.59 9.08 7.79
CA PRO A 148 16.43 9.35 8.64
C PRO A 148 15.15 8.63 8.23
N LEU A 149 14.92 8.41 6.93
CA LEU A 149 13.77 7.65 6.43
C LEU A 149 13.96 6.15 6.69
N ILE A 150 15.15 5.64 6.37
CA ILE A 150 15.53 4.23 6.52
C ILE A 150 15.42 3.82 7.99
N GLU A 151 16.00 4.61 8.90
CA GLU A 151 15.99 4.33 10.33
C GLU A 151 14.57 4.40 10.94
N ALA A 152 13.71 5.30 10.45
CA ALA A 152 12.33 5.37 10.91
C ALA A 152 11.57 4.07 10.62
N ASP A 153 11.71 3.50 9.42
CA ASP A 153 11.07 2.25 9.05
C ASP A 153 11.75 1.03 9.68
N ARG A 154 13.09 1.06 9.80
CA ARG A 154 13.87 0.02 10.51
C ARG A 154 13.40 -0.11 11.95
N ARG A 155 13.21 1.00 12.67
CA ARG A 155 12.69 1.00 14.05
C ARG A 155 11.31 0.38 14.16
N GLN A 156 10.37 0.79 13.30
CA GLN A 156 9.02 0.23 13.29
C GLN A 156 9.02 -1.26 12.98
N TRP A 157 9.90 -1.70 12.07
CA TRP A 157 10.05 -3.11 11.75
C TRP A 157 10.55 -3.91 12.97
N TRP A 158 11.57 -3.42 13.69
CA TRP A 158 12.06 -4.06 14.91
C TRP A 158 11.01 -4.08 16.03
N GLU A 159 10.25 -3.00 16.22
CA GLU A 159 9.17 -2.94 17.21
C GLU A 159 8.07 -3.97 16.94
N ARG A 160 7.70 -4.17 15.66
CA ARG A 160 6.61 -5.07 15.26
C ARG A 160 7.03 -6.54 15.14
N TRP A 161 8.22 -6.80 14.62
CA TRP A 161 8.64 -8.13 14.16
C TRP A 161 9.94 -8.62 14.80
N GLY A 162 10.73 -7.70 15.34
CA GLY A 162 12.09 -7.93 15.81
C GLY A 162 12.26 -8.94 16.93
N ASN A 163 11.23 -9.14 17.75
CA ASN A 163 11.33 -9.93 18.98
C ASN A 163 10.90 -11.40 18.85
N GLU A 164 10.19 -11.78 17.80
CA GLU A 164 9.60 -13.14 17.68
C GLU A 164 10.05 -13.90 16.43
N HIS A 165 10.27 -13.22 15.30
CA HIS A 165 10.59 -13.90 14.03
C HIS A 165 12.07 -13.86 13.64
N CYS A 166 12.89 -13.05 14.33
CA CYS A 166 14.28 -12.80 13.94
C CYS A 166 15.33 -13.21 14.97
N LYS A 167 14.94 -13.86 16.09
CA LYS A 167 15.87 -14.31 17.13
C LYS A 167 16.97 -15.26 16.63
N ASP A 168 16.69 -16.01 15.56
CA ASP A 168 17.61 -16.95 14.93
C ASP A 168 17.81 -16.72 13.42
N ALA A 169 17.18 -15.67 12.86
CA ALA A 169 17.35 -15.34 11.46
C ALA A 169 18.75 -14.71 11.29
N LYS A 170 19.60 -15.31 10.46
CA LYS A 170 20.81 -14.64 9.96
C LYS A 170 20.42 -13.23 9.51
N ASN A 171 21.25 -12.22 9.80
CA ASN A 171 21.09 -10.85 9.31
C ASN A 171 20.56 -10.88 7.87
N CYS A 172 19.25 -10.72 7.69
CA CYS A 172 18.67 -10.61 6.38
C CYS A 172 19.20 -9.30 5.82
N THR A 173 19.63 -9.31 4.56
CA THR A 173 19.95 -8.06 3.87
C THR A 173 18.78 -7.11 4.04
N GLU A 174 19.05 -5.88 4.44
CA GLU A 174 18.00 -4.88 4.61
C GLU A 174 17.20 -4.78 3.31
N PRO A 175 15.86 -4.85 3.37
CA PRO A 175 15.05 -4.78 2.17
C PRO A 175 15.18 -3.40 1.52
N GLU A 176 15.50 -3.38 0.24
CA GLU A 176 15.58 -2.17 -0.57
C GLU A 176 14.28 -1.36 -0.49
N GLY A 177 14.42 -0.05 -0.37
CA GLY A 177 13.31 0.88 -0.21
C GLY A 177 12.77 1.38 -1.54
N TYR A 178 11.45 1.36 -1.69
CA TYR A 178 10.78 1.85 -2.89
C TYR A 178 9.55 2.70 -2.54
N PHE A 179 9.22 3.64 -3.43
CA PHE A 179 8.01 4.43 -3.33
C PHE A 179 7.38 4.65 -4.71
N CYS A 180 6.10 4.32 -4.84
CA CYS A 180 5.31 4.57 -6.05
C CYS A 180 4.11 5.45 -5.70
N PHE A 181 3.75 6.37 -6.60
CA PHE A 181 2.52 7.14 -6.47
C PHE A 181 1.90 7.48 -7.82
N GLU A 182 0.60 7.75 -7.78
CA GLU A 182 -0.21 8.16 -8.92
C GLU A 182 -0.73 9.60 -8.72
N GLU A 183 -0.52 10.47 -9.72
CA GLU A 183 -0.82 11.90 -9.60
C GLU A 183 -2.31 12.22 -9.56
N THR A 184 -3.15 11.50 -10.30
CA THR A 184 -4.55 11.84 -10.55
C THR A 184 -5.41 11.68 -9.30
N VAL A 185 -5.28 10.56 -8.60
CA VAL A 185 -6.03 10.29 -7.35
C VAL A 185 -5.18 10.50 -6.10
N CYS A 186 -3.91 10.90 -6.27
CA CYS A 186 -2.97 11.20 -5.18
C CYS A 186 -2.77 10.01 -4.22
N GLU A 187 -2.77 8.79 -4.77
CA GLU A 187 -2.52 7.58 -3.99
C GLU A 187 -1.09 7.12 -4.20
N GLY A 188 -0.42 6.74 -3.11
CA GLY A 188 0.92 6.19 -3.16
C GLY A 188 1.13 5.11 -2.14
N ASN A 189 2.15 4.28 -2.38
CA ASN A 189 2.55 3.20 -1.50
C ASN A 189 4.08 3.15 -1.46
N GLY A 190 4.62 2.87 -0.28
CA GLY A 190 6.03 2.63 -0.07
C GLY A 190 6.27 1.24 0.51
N SER A 191 7.36 0.62 0.09
CA SER A 191 7.80 -0.71 0.55
C SER A 191 9.29 -0.68 0.91
N GLY A 192 9.72 -1.69 1.68
CA GLY A 192 11.10 -1.77 2.16
C GLY A 192 11.47 -0.66 3.14
N PHE A 193 12.77 -0.49 3.40
CA PHE A 193 13.24 0.51 4.35
C PHE A 193 13.26 1.91 3.75
N GLY A 194 12.60 2.86 4.43
CA GLY A 194 12.43 4.23 3.98
C GLY A 194 11.19 4.45 3.12
N GLY A 195 10.60 3.40 2.55
CA GLY A 195 9.41 3.50 1.70
C GLY A 195 8.19 4.02 2.44
N THR A 196 7.90 3.48 3.63
CA THR A 196 6.73 3.91 4.41
C THR A 196 6.94 5.31 4.97
N ALA A 197 8.15 5.63 5.43
CA ALA A 197 8.53 6.98 5.83
C ALA A 197 8.38 7.99 4.68
N LEU A 198 8.83 7.65 3.48
CA LEU A 198 8.70 8.52 2.30
C LEU A 198 7.23 8.71 1.89
N ALA A 199 6.41 7.66 1.97
CA ALA A 199 4.97 7.75 1.72
C ALA A 199 4.25 8.71 2.69
N ARG A 200 4.68 8.77 3.96
CA ARG A 200 4.18 9.74 4.94
C ARG A 200 4.60 11.16 4.60
N GLU A 201 5.86 11.36 4.22
CA GLU A 201 6.36 12.68 3.79
C GLU A 201 5.62 13.16 2.53
N ALA A 202 5.31 12.26 1.60
CA ALA A 202 4.47 12.54 0.45
C ALA A 202 3.03 12.92 0.87
N ALA A 203 2.41 12.15 1.79
CA ALA A 203 1.09 12.47 2.30
C ALA A 203 1.04 13.86 2.98
N LEU A 204 2.05 14.19 3.79
CA LEU A 204 2.17 15.50 4.44
C LEU A 204 2.32 16.64 3.44
N PHE A 205 3.09 16.43 2.37
CA PHE A 205 3.22 17.42 1.30
C PHE A 205 1.90 17.61 0.55
N LEU A 206 1.27 16.51 0.14
CA LEU A 206 0.03 16.54 -0.62
C LEU A 206 -1.09 17.18 0.19
N GLY A 207 -1.15 16.97 1.50
CA GLY A 207 -2.22 17.48 2.35
C GLY A 207 -3.58 16.89 1.98
N VAL A 208 -4.65 17.55 2.39
CA VAL A 208 -6.05 17.11 2.16
C VAL A 208 -6.92 18.23 1.64
N THR A 209 -7.91 17.89 0.81
CA THR A 209 -8.99 18.81 0.41
C THR A 209 -10.13 18.80 1.43
N GLU A 210 -11.07 19.74 1.31
CA GLU A 210 -12.30 19.71 2.12
C GLU A 210 -13.12 18.44 1.88
N GLU A 211 -13.18 17.97 0.63
CA GLU A 211 -13.91 16.76 0.26
C GLU A 211 -13.25 15.50 0.82
N ASP A 212 -11.91 15.45 0.85
CA ASP A 212 -11.16 14.37 1.50
C ASP A 212 -11.52 14.27 2.98
N ILE A 213 -11.51 15.42 3.67
CA ILE A 213 -11.87 15.50 5.08
C ILE A 213 -13.30 15.00 5.24
N LYS A 214 -14.27 15.59 4.53
CA LYS A 214 -15.69 15.28 4.64
C LYS A 214 -16.00 13.80 4.40
N ASN A 215 -15.42 13.20 3.37
CA ASN A 215 -15.70 11.82 2.97
C ASN A 215 -14.76 10.78 3.58
N ARG A 216 -13.77 11.21 4.38
CA ARG A 216 -12.77 10.32 5.00
C ARG A 216 -12.05 9.46 3.96
N THR A 217 -11.62 10.07 2.86
CA THR A 217 -10.96 9.38 1.74
C THR A 217 -9.63 8.72 2.17
N ASN A 218 -9.07 7.87 1.32
CA ASN A 218 -7.73 7.30 1.56
C ASN A 218 -6.66 8.37 1.74
N ARG A 219 -6.75 9.49 1.00
CA ARG A 219 -5.87 10.65 1.17
C ARG A 219 -6.00 11.26 2.57
N PHE A 220 -7.22 11.39 3.08
CA PHE A 220 -7.47 11.79 4.47
C PHE A 220 -6.81 10.84 5.47
N LEU A 221 -6.98 9.52 5.29
CA LEU A 221 -6.41 8.52 6.21
C LEU A 221 -4.88 8.54 6.20
N GLY A 222 -4.26 8.64 5.02
CA GLY A 222 -2.80 8.74 4.88
C GLY A 222 -2.26 10.00 5.55
N TYR A 223 -2.88 11.16 5.30
CA TYR A 223 -2.47 12.43 5.89
C TYR A 223 -2.67 12.47 7.41
N ALA A 224 -3.83 12.02 7.91
CA ALA A 224 -4.11 11.95 9.34
C ALA A 224 -3.11 11.03 10.05
N SER A 225 -2.83 9.85 9.48
CA SER A 225 -1.83 8.91 10.04
C SER A 225 -0.44 9.54 10.10
N ALA A 226 -0.02 10.26 9.05
CA ALA A 226 1.27 10.95 9.04
C ALA A 226 1.36 12.06 10.12
N LEU A 227 0.26 12.78 10.37
CA LEU A 227 0.20 13.80 11.42
C LEU A 227 0.19 13.22 12.84
N VAL A 228 -0.45 12.05 13.04
CA VAL A 228 -0.39 11.32 14.31
C VAL A 228 1.06 11.00 14.67
N GLU A 229 1.85 10.52 13.71
CA GLU A 229 3.26 10.20 13.95
C GLU A 229 4.13 11.43 14.25
N LYS A 230 3.74 12.60 13.75
CA LYS A 230 4.37 13.89 14.12
C LYS A 230 3.83 14.45 15.44
N GLY A 231 2.94 13.74 16.14
CA GLY A 231 2.32 14.17 17.39
C GLY A 231 1.32 15.32 17.24
N GLN A 232 0.84 15.58 16.03
CA GLN A 232 -0.07 16.69 15.73
C GLN A 232 -1.56 16.29 15.79
N LEU A 233 -1.85 14.99 15.73
CA LEU A 233 -3.17 14.41 15.91
C LEU A 233 -3.15 13.29 16.95
N PRO A 234 -4.28 12.99 17.62
CA PRO A 234 -4.32 11.92 18.61
C PRO A 234 -4.24 10.54 17.94
N PRO A 235 -3.49 9.58 18.52
CA PRO A 235 -3.45 8.21 18.02
C PRO A 235 -4.78 7.48 18.26
N LEU A 236 -5.06 6.46 17.45
CA LEU A 236 -6.26 5.62 17.58
C LEU A 236 -6.39 4.96 18.97
N THR A 237 -5.26 4.66 19.61
CA THR A 237 -5.21 4.05 20.95
C THR A 237 -5.91 4.88 22.04
N ASP A 238 -6.05 6.20 21.85
CA ASP A 238 -6.76 7.08 22.79
C ASP A 238 -8.29 6.89 22.78
N PHE A 239 -8.79 6.11 21.83
CA PHE A 239 -10.21 5.85 21.62
C PHE A 239 -10.59 4.39 21.87
N MET A 240 -9.61 3.47 21.87
CA MET A 240 -9.86 2.04 22.08
C MET A 240 -10.18 1.66 23.54
N ASN A 241 -10.02 2.60 24.49
CA ASN A 241 -10.21 2.38 25.93
C ASN A 241 -11.31 3.28 26.54
N LYS A 242 -12.20 3.85 25.72
CA LYS A 242 -13.31 4.73 26.14
C LYS A 242 -14.64 4.05 25.92
#